data_AF-A0A2M7QE99-F1
#
_entry.id   AF-A0A2M7QE99-F1
#
_cell.length_a   1.000
_cell.length_b   1.000
_cell.length_c   1.000
_cell.angle_alpha   90.00
_cell.angle_beta   90.00
_cell.angle_gamma   90.00
#
_symmetry.space_group_name_H-M   'P 1'
#
loop_
_entity.id
_entity.type
_entity.pdbx_description
1 polymer ?
#
loop_
_entity_poly.entity_id
_entity_poly.type
_entity_poly.pdbx_seq_one_letter_code
_entity_poly.pdbx_strand_id
1 'polypeptide(L)'
;MSMQKMIILFLIFIIVFMFFTGLFFFYEARFMSGRASVVTTGFSPENSTVVPVLRRASIASGQKVRVMVYVLSEQGTGAFGRKVEISNPDPLNITVDQAQQQTAQDGIVYFDISSKIAGVFDLEVKVDGYTLPSKAHIEFN
;
A
#
# COMPACT_ATOMS: atom_id res chain seq x y z
N MET A 1 -14.17 -50.78 40.06
CA MET A 1 -13.94 -49.38 40.50
C MET A 1 -15.19 -48.94 41.24
N SER A 2 -15.09 -48.43 42.48
CA SER A 2 -16.27 -47.95 43.23
C SER A 2 -16.95 -46.81 42.46
N MET A 3 -18.29 -46.73 42.48
CA MET A 3 -19.09 -45.71 41.78
C MET A 3 -18.63 -44.28 42.11
N GLN A 4 -18.15 -44.04 43.34
CA GLN A 4 -17.54 -42.78 43.75
C GLN A 4 -16.25 -42.43 42.99
N LYS A 5 -15.41 -43.44 42.69
CA LYS A 5 -14.17 -43.25 41.93
C LYS A 5 -14.46 -42.91 40.47
N MET A 6 -15.54 -43.42 39.88
CA MET A 6 -15.97 -43.04 38.53
C MET A 6 -16.49 -41.60 38.48
N ILE A 7 -17.26 -41.16 39.48
CA ILE A 7 -17.74 -39.78 39.56
C ILE A 7 -16.57 -38.79 39.68
N ILE A 8 -15.58 -39.10 40.52
CA ILE A 8 -14.38 -38.26 40.68
C ILE A 8 -13.58 -38.19 39.38
N LEU A 9 -13.39 -39.32 38.69
CA LEU A 9 -12.67 -39.36 37.41
C LEU A 9 -13.39 -38.54 36.33
N PHE A 10 -14.72 -38.63 36.26
CA PHE A 10 -15.54 -37.87 35.33
C PHE A 10 -15.47 -36.35 35.59
N LEU A 11 -15.45 -35.95 36.86
CA LEU A 11 -15.34 -34.54 37.24
C LEU A 11 -13.97 -33.95 36.87
N ILE A 12 -12.90 -34.73 37.07
CA ILE A 12 -11.54 -34.35 36.63
C ILE A 12 -11.51 -34.22 35.10
N PHE A 13 -12.13 -35.15 34.37
CA PHE A 13 -12.19 -35.10 32.91
C PHE A 13 -12.86 -33.81 32.40
N ILE A 14 -13.99 -33.40 33.00
CA ILE A 14 -14.69 -32.15 32.62
C ILE A 14 -13.80 -30.93 32.87
N ILE A 15 -13.10 -30.86 33.99
CA ILE A 15 -12.22 -29.72 34.32
C ILE A 15 -11.08 -29.62 33.30
N VAL A 16 -10.45 -30.75 32.99
CA VAL A 16 -9.37 -30.81 31.99
C VAL A 16 -9.90 -30.41 30.60
N PHE A 17 -11.08 -30.89 30.23
CA PHE A 17 -11.71 -30.55 28.96
C PHE A 17 -12.00 -29.05 28.85
N MET A 18 -12.61 -28.43 29.88
CA MET A 18 -12.87 -26.99 29.91
C MET A 18 -11.58 -26.16 29.81
N PHE A 19 -10.51 -26.61 30.47
CA PHE A 19 -9.20 -25.96 30.40
C PHE A 19 -8.66 -25.94 28.96
N PHE A 20 -8.68 -27.07 28.26
CA PHE A 20 -8.20 -27.14 26.88
C PHE A 20 -9.08 -26.36 25.89
N THR A 21 -10.41 -26.35 26.06
CA THR A 21 -11.30 -25.52 25.22
C THR A 21 -11.08 -24.03 25.45
N GLY A 22 -10.79 -23.61 26.69
CA GLY A 22 -10.49 -22.22 27.02
C GLY A 22 -9.19 -21.73 26.37
N LEU A 23 -8.15 -22.58 26.38
CA LEU A 23 -6.87 -22.27 25.71
C LEU A 23 -7.05 -22.12 24.19
N PHE A 24 -7.87 -22.96 23.56
CA PHE A 24 -8.17 -22.88 22.14
C PHE A 24 -8.85 -21.55 21.77
N PHE A 25 -9.84 -21.12 22.55
CA PHE A 25 -10.56 -19.87 22.32
C PHE A 25 -9.66 -18.63 22.48
N PHE A 26 -8.76 -18.64 23.48
CA PHE A 26 -7.79 -17.56 23.67
C PHE A 26 -6.72 -17.50 22.57
N TYR A 27 -6.31 -18.66 22.05
CA TYR A 27 -5.38 -18.72 20.94
C TYR A 27 -6.01 -18.14 19.67
N GLU A 28 -7.22 -18.57 19.31
CA GLU A 28 -7.88 -18.13 18.07
C GLU A 28 -8.33 -16.66 18.12
N ALA A 29 -8.78 -16.17 19.28
CA ALA A 29 -9.11 -14.75 19.47
C ALA A 29 -7.91 -13.82 19.21
N ARG A 30 -6.68 -14.24 19.53
CA ARG A 30 -5.48 -13.47 19.20
C ARG A 30 -5.11 -13.51 17.72
N PHE A 31 -5.40 -14.60 17.02
CA PHE A 31 -5.10 -14.71 15.59
C PHE A 31 -6.09 -13.94 14.71
N MET A 32 -7.33 -13.71 15.17
CA MET A 32 -8.32 -12.94 14.40
C MET A 32 -8.19 -11.42 14.59
N SER A 33 -7.69 -10.91 15.72
CA SER A 33 -7.51 -9.47 15.94
C SER A 33 -6.30 -8.86 15.21
N GLY A 34 -5.46 -9.69 14.56
CA GLY A 34 -4.26 -9.26 13.85
C GLY A 34 -4.37 -9.25 12.32
N ARG A 35 -5.52 -9.65 11.74
CA ARG A 35 -5.70 -9.64 10.29
C ARG A 35 -6.28 -8.30 9.85
N ALA A 36 -5.39 -7.52 9.23
CA ALA A 36 -5.60 -6.38 8.32
C ALA A 36 -6.91 -5.60 8.47
N SER A 37 -6.80 -4.34 8.89
CA SER A 37 -7.74 -3.30 8.48
C SER A 37 -7.75 -3.25 6.97
N VAL A 38 -8.66 -3.96 6.32
CA VAL A 38 -8.96 -3.77 4.90
C VAL A 38 -9.62 -2.40 4.82
N VAL A 39 -8.78 -1.38 4.64
CA VAL A 39 -9.29 -0.12 4.13
C VAL A 39 -9.86 -0.49 2.77
N THR A 40 -11.16 -0.43 2.62
CA THR A 40 -11.84 -0.56 1.34
C THR A 40 -11.58 0.68 0.50
N THR A 41 -10.31 1.05 0.36
CA THR A 41 -9.86 1.85 -0.75
C THR A 41 -10.20 0.99 -1.97
N GLY A 42 -11.04 1.46 -2.86
CA GLY A 42 -11.30 0.77 -4.14
C GLY A 42 -10.09 0.79 -5.08
N PHE A 43 -8.88 0.68 -4.51
CA PHE A 43 -7.58 0.51 -5.12
C PHE A 43 -6.67 -0.30 -4.17
N SER A 44 -5.69 -0.98 -4.76
CA SER A 44 -4.67 -1.81 -4.13
C SER A 44 -3.31 -1.12 -4.26
N PRO A 45 -2.70 -0.64 -3.15
CA PRO A 45 -1.37 -0.04 -3.18
C PRO A 45 -0.31 -0.95 -3.79
N GLU A 46 -0.41 -2.25 -3.58
CA GLU A 46 0.53 -3.29 -4.00
C GLU A 46 0.48 -3.55 -5.51
N ASN A 47 -0.72 -3.45 -6.11
CA ASN A 47 -0.88 -3.56 -7.55
C ASN A 47 -0.60 -2.23 -8.29
N SER A 48 -0.57 -1.11 -7.57
CA SER A 48 -0.38 0.21 -8.15
C SER A 48 1.10 0.49 -8.39
N THR A 49 1.44 1.14 -9.51
CA THR A 49 2.84 1.38 -9.90
C THR A 49 3.09 2.77 -10.45
N VAL A 50 4.33 3.23 -10.33
CA VAL A 50 4.80 4.55 -10.77
C VAL A 50 5.87 4.33 -11.82
N VAL A 51 5.61 4.78 -13.05
CA VAL A 51 6.47 4.53 -14.21
C VAL A 51 6.82 5.85 -14.89
N PRO A 52 8.11 6.26 -14.90
CA PRO A 52 8.55 7.36 -15.73
C PRO A 52 8.66 6.91 -17.20
N VAL A 53 8.16 7.72 -18.13
CA VAL A 53 8.27 7.48 -19.58
C VAL A 53 9.73 7.44 -20.01
N LEU A 54 10.54 8.31 -19.43
CA LEU A 54 11.99 8.33 -19.61
C LEU A 54 12.65 8.36 -18.23
N ARG A 55 13.65 7.53 -18.00
CA ARG A 55 14.42 7.53 -16.74
C ARG A 55 15.47 8.64 -16.70
N ARG A 56 15.80 9.23 -17.85
CA ARG A 56 16.84 10.24 -18.01
C ARG A 56 16.29 11.46 -18.74
N ALA A 57 16.58 12.66 -18.24
CA ALA A 57 16.25 13.91 -18.91
C ALA A 57 17.38 14.92 -18.78
N SER A 58 17.52 15.80 -19.77
CA SER A 58 18.51 16.86 -19.72
C SER A 58 17.96 18.16 -19.13
N ILE A 59 18.73 18.76 -18.23
CA ILE A 59 18.42 20.06 -17.62
C ILE A 59 18.72 21.19 -18.58
N ALA A 60 19.79 21.05 -19.37
CA ALA A 60 20.22 22.06 -20.32
C ALA A 60 19.14 22.38 -21.36
N SER A 61 18.37 21.38 -21.78
CA SER A 61 17.23 21.54 -22.69
C SER A 61 15.91 21.88 -21.99
N GLY A 62 15.87 21.92 -20.65
CA GLY A 62 14.64 22.11 -19.88
C GLY A 62 13.63 20.97 -20.07
N GLN A 63 14.10 19.74 -20.30
CA GLN A 63 13.24 18.62 -20.62
C GLN A 63 12.41 18.20 -19.39
N LYS A 64 11.11 17.98 -19.61
CA LYS A 64 10.22 17.42 -18.60
C LYS A 64 10.11 15.91 -18.78
N VAL A 65 10.17 15.17 -17.68
CA VAL A 65 9.88 13.74 -17.63
C VAL A 65 8.43 13.54 -17.30
N ARG A 66 7.71 12.88 -18.20
CA ARG A 66 6.36 12.41 -17.91
C ARG A 66 6.41 11.17 -17.02
N VAL A 67 5.70 11.20 -15.91
CA VAL A 67 5.50 10.09 -14.99
C VAL A 67 4.05 9.67 -15.05
N MET A 68 3.85 8.37 -15.23
CA MET A 68 2.55 7.71 -15.22
C MET A 68 2.38 7.00 -13.88
N VAL A 69 1.29 7.29 -13.17
CA VAL A 69 0.91 6.52 -11.99
C VAL A 69 -0.30 5.68 -12.37
N TYR A 70 -0.13 4.37 -12.29
CA TYR A 70 -1.19 3.39 -12.48
C TYR A 70 -1.75 3.05 -11.11
N VAL A 71 -3.01 3.41 -10.89
CA VAL A 71 -3.74 3.07 -9.67
C VAL A 71 -4.72 1.96 -10.02
N LEU A 72 -4.48 0.79 -9.47
CA LEU A 72 -5.24 -0.43 -9.81
C LEU A 72 -6.03 -0.91 -8.59
N SER A 73 -7.15 -1.59 -8.84
CA SER A 73 -7.90 -2.35 -7.84
C SER A 73 -7.19 -3.67 -7.49
N GLU A 74 -7.74 -4.37 -6.50
CA GLU A 74 -7.35 -5.75 -6.18
C GLU A 74 -7.51 -6.71 -7.38
N GLN A 75 -8.40 -6.39 -8.32
CA GLN A 75 -8.62 -7.18 -9.54
C GLN A 75 -7.73 -6.73 -10.71
N GLY A 76 -6.82 -5.78 -10.51
CA GLY A 76 -5.95 -5.24 -11.55
C GLY A 76 -6.65 -4.29 -12.53
N THR A 77 -7.86 -3.83 -12.22
CA THR A 77 -8.59 -2.85 -13.05
C THR A 77 -8.28 -1.43 -12.60
N GLY A 78 -8.26 -0.46 -13.53
CA GLY A 78 -8.06 0.95 -13.20
C GLY A 78 -9.03 1.47 -12.15
N ALA A 79 -8.50 2.11 -11.10
CA ALA A 79 -9.30 2.73 -10.04
C ALA A 79 -9.55 4.20 -10.38
N PHE A 80 -10.78 4.53 -10.80
CA PHE A 80 -11.19 5.88 -11.21
C PHE A 80 -11.36 6.85 -10.03
N GLY A 81 -11.06 8.14 -10.26
CA GLY A 81 -11.36 9.24 -9.34
C GLY A 81 -10.51 9.29 -8.07
N ARG A 82 -9.41 8.53 -8.03
CA ARG A 82 -8.50 8.46 -6.89
C ARG A 82 -7.58 9.67 -6.88
N LYS A 83 -7.43 10.30 -5.72
CA LYS A 83 -6.54 11.46 -5.57
C LYS A 83 -5.11 10.98 -5.53
N VAL A 84 -4.25 11.52 -6.38
CA VAL A 84 -2.84 11.15 -6.46
C VAL A 84 -1.97 12.39 -6.24
N GLU A 85 -1.00 12.26 -5.35
CA GLU A 85 -0.06 13.30 -4.99
C GLU A 85 1.37 12.76 -5.08
N ILE A 86 2.26 13.48 -5.76
CA ILE A 86 3.70 13.19 -5.72
C ILE A 86 4.29 13.93 -4.51
N SER A 87 4.80 13.18 -3.55
CA SER A 87 5.61 13.71 -2.46
C SER A 87 6.98 14.08 -3.04
N ASN A 88 7.25 15.38 -3.12
CA ASN A 88 8.49 15.91 -3.64
C ASN A 88 9.55 15.99 -2.52
N PRO A 89 10.63 15.17 -2.55
CA PRO A 89 11.66 15.21 -1.52
C PRO A 89 12.53 16.48 -1.60
N ASP A 90 12.57 17.17 -2.75
CA ASP A 90 13.36 18.39 -2.95
C ASP A 90 12.55 19.48 -3.69
N PRO A 91 11.66 20.19 -2.97
CA PRO A 91 10.79 21.21 -3.57
C PRO A 91 11.51 22.45 -4.09
N LEU A 92 12.79 22.65 -3.75
CA LEU A 92 13.57 23.79 -4.25
C LEU A 92 14.08 23.53 -5.66
N ASN A 93 14.40 22.27 -5.96
CA ASN A 93 15.05 21.87 -7.19
C ASN A 93 14.14 21.12 -8.15
N ILE A 94 13.20 20.33 -7.66
CA ILE A 94 12.23 19.60 -8.49
C ILE A 94 10.94 20.40 -8.60
N THR A 95 10.45 20.56 -9.83
CA THR A 95 9.12 21.08 -10.13
C THR A 95 8.24 19.93 -10.62
N VAL A 96 7.06 19.79 -10.02
CA VAL A 96 6.04 18.81 -10.42
C VAL A 96 4.85 19.58 -10.97
N ASP A 97 4.68 19.53 -12.29
CA ASP A 97 3.52 20.08 -12.97
C ASP A 97 2.40 19.03 -12.96
N GLN A 98 1.31 19.36 -12.26
CA GLN A 98 0.16 18.49 -12.09
C GLN A 98 -0.89 18.84 -13.14
N ALA A 99 -0.91 18.10 -14.25
CA ALA A 99 -1.97 18.25 -15.25
C ALA A 99 -3.32 17.73 -14.71
N GLN A 100 -3.28 16.69 -13.87
CA GLN A 100 -4.47 16.07 -13.28
C GLN A 100 -4.10 15.47 -11.92
N GLN A 101 -4.88 15.75 -10.86
CA GLN A 101 -4.66 15.20 -9.51
C GLN A 101 -5.51 13.96 -9.22
N GLN A 102 -6.40 13.59 -10.14
CA GLN A 102 -7.30 12.46 -9.99
C GLN A 102 -7.15 11.48 -11.14
N THR A 103 -7.22 10.19 -10.86
CA THR A 103 -7.11 9.16 -11.90
C THR A 103 -8.27 9.21 -12.89
N ALA A 104 -7.96 9.01 -14.16
CA ALA A 104 -8.95 8.86 -15.23
C ALA A 104 -9.59 7.45 -15.20
N GLN A 105 -10.54 7.18 -16.11
CA GLN A 105 -11.34 5.94 -16.10
C GLN A 105 -10.49 4.66 -16.21
N ASP A 106 -9.30 4.78 -16.80
CA ASP A 106 -8.29 3.72 -16.92
C ASP A 106 -7.42 3.56 -15.67
N GLY A 107 -7.65 4.36 -14.62
CA GLY A 107 -6.85 4.36 -13.40
C GLY A 107 -5.50 5.05 -13.53
N ILE A 108 -5.26 5.78 -14.62
CA ILE A 108 -3.97 6.43 -14.90
C ILE A 108 -4.05 7.91 -14.55
N VAL A 109 -2.95 8.44 -14.04
CA VAL A 109 -2.71 9.88 -13.91
C VAL A 109 -1.30 10.23 -14.37
N TYR A 110 -1.14 11.43 -14.92
CA TYR A 110 0.11 11.90 -15.50
C TYR A 110 0.65 13.11 -14.75
N PHE A 111 1.94 13.10 -14.51
CA PHE A 111 2.70 14.20 -13.93
C PHE A 111 3.86 14.54 -14.83
N ASP A 112 4.14 15.83 -15.05
CA ASP A 112 5.32 16.25 -15.77
C ASP A 112 6.31 16.84 -14.76
N ILE A 113 7.54 16.33 -14.74
CA ILE A 113 8.54 16.63 -13.70
C ILE A 113 9.79 17.20 -14.34
N SER A 114 10.32 18.29 -13.78
CA SER A 114 11.60 18.87 -14.18
C SER A 114 12.48 19.15 -12.97
N SER A 115 13.79 19.28 -13.21
CA SER A 115 14.77 19.66 -12.19
C SER A 115 15.59 20.86 -12.64
N LYS A 116 16.04 21.66 -11.66
CA LYS A 116 17.03 22.75 -11.86
C LYS A 116 18.47 22.27 -11.70
N ILE A 117 18.70 21.11 -11.09
CA ILE A 117 20.03 20.56 -10.81
C ILE A 117 20.15 19.11 -11.26
N ALA A 118 21.37 18.73 -11.62
CA ALA A 118 21.69 17.35 -11.98
C ALA A 118 21.66 16.47 -10.73
N GLY A 119 21.13 15.26 -10.90
CA GLY A 119 20.96 14.34 -9.78
C GLY A 119 19.96 13.23 -10.04
N VAL A 120 19.98 12.25 -9.14
CA VAL A 120 19.00 11.17 -9.10
C VAL A 120 17.97 11.51 -8.03
N PHE A 121 16.69 11.42 -8.41
CA PHE A 121 15.58 11.74 -7.54
C PHE A 121 14.61 10.57 -7.46
N ASP A 122 14.23 10.25 -6.22
CA ASP A 122 13.25 9.24 -5.90
C ASP A 122 11.90 9.90 -5.70
N LEU A 123 10.92 9.51 -6.50
CA LEU A 123 9.56 10.01 -6.41
C LEU A 123 8.73 9.06 -5.57
N GLU A 124 8.23 9.58 -4.46
CA GLU A 124 7.24 8.91 -3.64
C GLU A 124 5.85 9.41 -4.04
N VAL A 125 4.92 8.48 -4.23
CA VAL A 125 3.55 8.79 -4.66
C VAL A 125 2.58 8.36 -3.60
N LYS A 126 1.59 9.21 -3.33
CA LYS A 126 0.50 8.95 -2.40
C LYS A 126 -0.83 8.91 -3.15
N VAL A 127 -1.65 7.91 -2.84
CA VAL A 127 -3.00 7.75 -3.38
C VAL A 127 -3.99 7.79 -2.23
N ASP A 128 -4.93 8.74 -2.23
CA ASP A 128 -5.88 8.99 -1.14
C ASP A 128 -5.20 9.06 0.26
N GLY A 129 -3.96 9.56 0.31
CA GLY A 129 -3.14 9.65 1.52
C GLY A 129 -2.26 8.43 1.84
N TYR A 130 -2.40 7.32 1.12
CA TYR A 130 -1.57 6.12 1.27
C TYR A 130 -0.33 6.19 0.38
N THR A 131 0.86 6.07 0.96
CA THR A 131 2.11 5.96 0.20
C THR A 131 2.17 4.63 -0.55
N LEU A 132 2.41 4.70 -1.87
CA LEU A 132 2.63 3.52 -2.69
C LEU A 132 4.02 2.92 -2.40
N PRO A 133 4.15 1.58 -2.37
CA PRO A 133 5.43 0.91 -2.21
C PRO A 133 6.33 1.08 -3.46
N SER A 134 5.73 1.23 -4.64
CA SER A 134 6.44 1.47 -5.90
C SER A 134 6.95 2.92 -5.98
N LYS A 135 8.27 3.09 -6.03
CA LYS A 135 8.91 4.40 -6.26
C LYS A 135 9.41 4.51 -7.69
N ALA A 136 9.39 5.73 -8.24
CA ALA A 136 10.03 6.01 -9.52
C ALA A 136 11.37 6.71 -9.32
N HIS A 137 12.36 6.31 -10.12
CA HIS A 137 13.69 6.88 -10.12
C HIS A 137 13.91 7.66 -11.42
N ILE A 138 14.28 8.93 -11.30
CA ILE A 138 14.57 9.80 -12.43
C ILE A 138 15.96 10.41 -12.24
N GLU A 139 16.75 10.37 -13.30
CA GLU A 139 18.09 10.95 -13.39
C GLU A 139 18.03 12.19 -14.29
N PHE A 140 18.40 13.35 -13.75
CA PHE A 140 18.56 14.59 -14.51
C PHE A 140 20.05 14.87 -14.73
N ASN A 141 20.43 15.11 -15.99
CA ASN A 141 21.81 15.33 -16.43
C ASN A 141 22.01 16.69 -17.11
#